data_AF-A0A4Y9ZLU4-F1
#
_entry.id   AF-A0A4Y9ZLU4-F1
#
_cell.length_a   1.000
_cell.length_b   1.000
_cell.length_c   1.000
_cell.angle_alpha   90.00
_cell.angle_beta   90.00
_cell.angle_gamma   90.00
#
_symmetry.space_group_name_H-M   'P 1'
#
loop_
_entity.id
_entity.type
_entity.pdbx_description
1 polymer ?
#
loop_
_entity_poly.entity_id
_entity_poly.type
_entity_poly.pdbx_seq_one_letter_code
_entity_poly.pdbx_strand_id
1 'polypeptide(L)'
;MTQIVWVIFIITFTFALASIALPIFLFARYSAQEEQKAKKTRAERTAGMGKPRLARDLAAERTTKSMADAWAAYVRRWEVLDKEEGRLTFGTVPWPVLDTPRSAADITHEAVAKFVLSPEHSGELSERDRVKKALLRWHPDRFGRFLGRVDGADRMRVEAGVGVVARLLNELLEKA
;
A
#
# COMPACT_ATOMS: atom_id res chain seq x y z
N MET A 1 70.26 3.40 61.52
CA MET A 1 68.83 3.09 61.80
C MET A 1 67.84 3.98 61.03
N THR A 2 68.27 5.05 60.35
CA THR A 2 67.35 6.01 59.70
C THR A 2 66.91 5.64 58.28
N GLN A 3 67.65 4.84 57.52
CA GLN A 3 67.28 4.52 56.13
C GLN A 3 66.07 3.58 55.97
N ILE A 4 65.85 2.64 56.90
CA ILE A 4 64.74 1.67 56.81
C ILE A 4 63.38 2.35 57.06
N VAL A 5 63.35 3.38 57.92
CA VAL A 5 62.11 4.10 58.27
C VAL A 5 61.60 4.94 57.10
N TRP A 6 62.50 5.51 56.28
CA TRP A 6 62.12 6.29 55.10
C TRP A 6 61.55 5.45 53.96
N VAL A 7 62.07 4.24 53.73
CA VAL A 7 61.57 3.34 52.68
C VAL A 7 60.16 2.83 52.99
N ILE A 8 59.90 2.48 54.26
CA ILE A 8 58.56 2.05 54.70
C ILE A 8 57.56 3.19 54.57
N PHE A 9 57.93 4.42 54.93
CA PHE A 9 57.03 5.58 54.82
C PHE A 9 56.63 5.86 53.36
N ILE A 10 57.55 5.74 52.40
CA ILE A 10 57.26 5.94 50.97
C ILE A 10 56.36 4.82 50.41
N ILE A 11 56.59 3.55 50.78
CA ILE A 11 55.74 2.43 50.34
C ILE A 11 54.34 2.54 50.94
N THR A 12 54.21 2.92 52.21
CA THR A 12 52.90 3.13 52.84
C THR A 12 52.18 4.35 52.28
N PHE A 13 52.91 5.41 51.92
CA PHE A 13 52.31 6.62 51.36
C PHE A 13 51.85 6.42 49.91
N THR A 14 52.58 5.65 49.10
CA THR A 14 52.15 5.28 47.74
C THR A 14 50.95 4.34 47.75
N PHE A 15 50.88 3.37 48.68
CA PHE A 15 49.70 2.54 48.87
C PHE A 15 48.49 3.33 49.40
N ALA A 16 48.69 4.27 50.33
CA ALA A 16 47.61 5.11 50.85
C ALA A 16 47.04 6.07 49.80
N LEU A 17 47.90 6.66 48.94
CA LEU A 17 47.46 7.49 47.81
C LEU A 17 46.72 6.66 46.74
N ALA A 18 47.18 5.43 46.45
CA ALA A 18 46.50 4.54 45.52
C ALA A 18 45.10 4.10 46.04
N SER A 19 44.95 3.91 47.35
CA SER A 19 43.69 3.49 47.98
C SER A 19 42.58 4.56 47.89
N ILE A 20 42.93 5.85 47.81
CA ILE A 20 41.98 6.95 47.67
C ILE A 20 41.75 7.32 46.19
N ALA A 21 42.76 7.17 45.33
CA ALA A 21 42.65 7.53 43.91
C ALA A 21 41.85 6.50 43.07
N LEU A 22 41.92 5.21 43.40
CA LEU A 22 41.16 4.14 42.72
C LEU A 22 39.63 4.36 42.72
N PRO A 23 38.97 4.64 43.86
CA PRO A 23 37.52 4.85 43.88
C PRO A 23 37.09 6.11 43.13
N ILE A 24 37.88 7.19 43.14
CA ILE A 24 37.58 8.42 42.41
C ILE A 24 37.68 8.19 40.90
N PHE A 25 38.72 7.48 40.44
CA PHE A 25 38.88 7.17 39.02
C PHE A 25 37.84 6.16 38.52
N LEU A 26 37.51 5.14 39.33
CA LEU A 26 36.44 4.19 39.03
C LEU A 26 35.07 4.89 38.99
N PHE A 27 34.81 5.84 39.90
CA PHE A 27 33.57 6.62 39.91
C PHE A 27 33.47 7.57 38.70
N ALA A 28 34.58 8.19 38.30
CA ALA A 28 34.66 9.00 37.08
C ALA A 28 34.44 8.16 35.80
N ARG A 29 35.00 6.93 35.74
CA ARG A 29 34.72 6.03 34.62
C ARG A 29 33.30 5.47 34.63
N TYR A 30 32.75 5.21 35.81
CA TYR A 30 31.37 4.75 36.00
C TYR A 30 30.36 5.81 35.54
N SER A 31 30.55 7.06 35.95
CA SER A 31 29.68 8.19 35.54
C SER A 31 29.75 8.49 34.04
N ALA A 32 30.94 8.40 33.43
CA ALA A 32 31.09 8.58 31.98
C ALA A 32 30.38 7.47 31.16
N GLN A 33 30.38 6.23 31.66
CA GLN A 33 29.66 5.13 31.01
C GLN A 33 28.13 5.30 31.10
N GLU A 34 27.61 5.76 32.24
CA GLU A 34 26.19 6.05 32.43
C GLU A 34 25.72 7.16 31.48
N GLU A 35 26.49 8.23 31.34
CA GLU A 35 26.17 9.29 30.39
C GLU A 35 26.19 8.81 28.93
N GLN A 36 27.18 7.99 28.56
CA GLN A 36 27.24 7.43 27.20
C GLN A 36 26.09 6.47 26.92
N LYS A 37 25.74 5.60 27.89
CA LYS A 37 24.58 4.72 27.78
C LYS A 37 23.28 5.54 27.69
N ALA A 38 23.10 6.56 28.54
CA ALA A 38 21.94 7.43 28.51
C ALA A 38 21.82 8.22 27.20
N LYS A 39 22.94 8.76 26.68
CA LYS A 39 23.00 9.45 25.38
C LYS A 39 22.67 8.50 24.22
N LYS A 40 23.21 7.28 24.23
CA LYS A 40 22.95 6.25 23.21
C LYS A 40 21.51 5.76 23.24
N THR A 41 20.96 5.44 24.42
CA THR A 41 19.55 5.06 24.59
C THR A 41 18.61 6.19 24.21
N ARG A 42 18.94 7.45 24.52
CA ARG A 42 18.14 8.60 24.09
C ARG A 42 18.17 8.77 22.58
N ALA A 43 19.33 8.65 21.94
CA ALA A 43 19.50 8.71 20.48
C ALA A 43 18.79 7.55 19.75
N GLU A 44 18.83 6.33 20.28
CA GLU A 44 18.11 5.17 19.73
C GLU A 44 16.59 5.36 19.84
N ARG A 45 16.09 5.93 20.96
CA ARG A 45 14.68 6.27 21.14
C ARG A 45 14.22 7.39 20.20
N THR A 46 15.03 8.42 19.95
CA THR A 46 14.70 9.45 18.94
C THR A 46 14.83 8.93 17.51
N ALA A 47 15.78 8.03 17.21
CA ALA A 47 15.96 7.45 15.87
C ALA A 47 14.85 6.46 15.50
N GLY A 48 14.27 5.74 16.47
CA GLY A 48 13.15 4.82 16.26
C GLY A 48 11.82 5.51 15.95
N MET A 49 11.66 6.78 16.31
CA MET A 49 10.38 7.50 16.21
C MET A 49 10.16 8.21 14.84
N GLY A 50 11.17 8.30 13.98
CA GLY A 50 11.17 9.15 12.79
C GLY A 50 10.89 8.48 11.43
N LYS A 51 10.82 7.14 11.35
CA LYS A 51 10.68 6.42 10.08
C LYS A 51 9.31 5.78 9.73
N PRO A 52 8.25 5.79 10.57
CA PRO A 52 6.99 5.15 10.19
C PRO A 52 5.95 6.10 9.54
N ARG A 53 6.14 7.43 9.60
CA ARG A 53 5.16 8.38 9.04
C ARG A 53 5.30 8.55 7.54
N LEU A 54 6.47 8.97 7.05
CA LEU A 54 6.76 9.06 5.62
C LEU A 54 6.49 7.75 4.87
N ALA A 55 6.82 6.60 5.45
CA ALA A 55 6.53 5.29 4.85
C ALA A 55 5.02 4.97 4.83
N ARG A 56 4.25 5.39 5.85
CA ARG A 56 2.79 5.28 5.86
C ARG A 56 2.13 6.25 4.89
N ASP A 57 2.62 7.49 4.82
CA ASP A 57 2.07 8.54 3.96
C ASP A 57 2.34 8.17 2.49
N LEU A 58 3.55 7.72 2.14
CA LEU A 58 3.87 7.18 0.82
C LEU A 58 3.12 5.87 0.49
N ALA A 59 2.77 5.04 1.49
CA ALA A 59 1.96 3.84 1.29
C ALA A 59 0.47 4.17 1.11
N ALA A 60 -0.05 5.18 1.83
CA ALA A 60 -1.40 5.71 1.68
C ALA A 60 -1.57 6.43 0.34
N GLU A 61 -0.55 7.16 -0.11
CA GLU A 61 -0.51 7.83 -1.42
C GLU A 61 -0.38 6.83 -2.58
N ARG A 62 0.20 5.64 -2.33
CA ARG A 62 0.16 4.49 -3.26
C ARG A 62 -1.21 3.79 -3.34
N THR A 63 -2.19 4.13 -2.48
CA THR A 63 -3.49 3.44 -2.43
C THR A 63 -4.64 4.19 -3.09
N THR A 64 -4.41 5.38 -3.65
CA THR A 64 -5.41 6.05 -4.50
C THR A 64 -5.03 5.86 -5.97
N LYS A 65 -5.41 4.72 -6.57
CA LYS A 65 -5.45 4.66 -8.04
C LYS A 65 -6.35 5.80 -8.50
N SER A 66 -5.83 6.73 -9.30
CA SER A 66 -6.67 7.78 -9.88
C SER A 66 -7.72 7.13 -10.78
N MET A 67 -8.89 7.75 -10.94
CA MET A 67 -9.90 7.21 -11.86
C MET A 67 -9.37 7.21 -13.29
N ALA A 68 -8.55 8.22 -13.64
CA ALA A 68 -7.86 8.27 -14.91
C ALA A 68 -6.98 7.02 -15.17
N ASP A 69 -6.19 6.58 -14.19
CA ASP A 69 -5.35 5.39 -14.33
C ASP A 69 -6.17 4.11 -14.48
N ALA A 70 -7.23 3.99 -13.67
CA ALA A 70 -8.15 2.85 -13.72
C ALA A 70 -8.89 2.79 -15.07
N TRP A 71 -9.30 3.95 -15.60
CA TRP A 71 -9.91 4.06 -16.92
C TRP A 71 -8.93 3.69 -18.04
N ALA A 72 -7.70 4.19 -17.99
CA ALA A 72 -6.67 3.83 -18.97
C ALA A 72 -6.40 2.32 -18.95
N ALA A 73 -6.33 1.70 -17.77
CA ALA A 73 -6.19 0.25 -17.63
C ALA A 73 -7.43 -0.53 -18.13
N TYR A 74 -8.63 0.02 -17.97
CA TYR A 74 -9.86 -0.54 -18.51
C TYR A 74 -9.85 -0.53 -20.05
N VAL A 75 -9.51 0.61 -20.67
CA VAL A 75 -9.42 0.73 -22.14
C VAL A 75 -8.39 -0.24 -22.71
N ARG A 76 -7.17 -0.29 -22.14
CA ARG A 76 -6.13 -1.23 -22.57
C ARG A 76 -6.58 -2.69 -22.50
N ARG A 77 -7.26 -3.09 -21.42
CA ARG A 77 -7.77 -4.46 -21.28
C ARG A 77 -8.83 -4.79 -22.33
N TRP A 78 -9.70 -3.84 -22.69
CA TRP A 78 -10.65 -4.01 -23.79
C TRP A 78 -9.96 -4.15 -25.14
N GLU A 79 -8.91 -3.38 -25.42
CA GLU A 79 -8.14 -3.50 -26.66
C GLU A 79 -7.46 -4.85 -26.80
N VAL A 80 -6.89 -5.37 -25.70
CA VAL A 80 -6.31 -6.73 -25.66
C VAL A 80 -7.40 -7.78 -25.89
N LEU A 81 -8.55 -7.64 -25.23
CA LEU A 81 -9.69 -8.55 -25.36
C LEU A 81 -10.18 -8.64 -26.81
N ASP A 82 -10.25 -7.50 -27.52
CA ASP A 82 -10.71 -7.43 -28.91
C ASP A 82 -9.69 -7.99 -29.92
N LYS A 83 -8.39 -7.93 -29.62
CA LYS A 83 -7.31 -8.31 -30.58
C LYS A 83 -6.77 -9.72 -30.36
N GLU A 84 -6.61 -10.13 -29.11
CA GLU A 84 -5.99 -11.41 -28.76
C GLU A 84 -7.06 -12.44 -28.43
N GLU A 85 -6.80 -13.72 -28.66
CA GLU A 85 -7.71 -14.84 -28.36
C GLU A 85 -7.42 -15.55 -27.03
N GLY A 86 -6.63 -14.93 -26.14
CA GLY A 86 -6.22 -15.51 -24.86
C GLY A 86 -7.38 -15.95 -23.95
N ARG A 87 -7.10 -16.92 -23.07
CA ARG A 87 -8.05 -17.46 -22.07
C ARG A 87 -8.47 -16.35 -21.10
N LEU A 88 -9.77 -16.24 -20.87
CA LEU A 88 -10.35 -15.27 -19.96
C LEU A 88 -10.74 -15.94 -18.65
N THR A 89 -10.47 -15.24 -17.56
CA THR A 89 -10.91 -15.58 -16.20
C THR A 89 -11.74 -14.41 -15.67
N PHE A 90 -12.42 -14.62 -14.55
CA PHE A 90 -13.18 -13.55 -13.91
C PHE A 90 -12.30 -12.33 -13.60
N GLY A 91 -11.05 -12.53 -13.20
CA GLY A 91 -10.11 -11.43 -12.87
C GLY A 91 -9.53 -10.70 -14.09
N THR A 92 -9.51 -11.32 -15.26
CA THR A 92 -8.97 -10.68 -16.48
C THR A 92 -10.03 -9.88 -17.23
N VAL A 93 -11.32 -10.15 -16.99
CA VAL A 93 -12.42 -9.39 -17.58
C VAL A 93 -12.33 -7.91 -17.14
N PRO A 94 -12.44 -6.95 -18.07
CA PRO A 94 -12.29 -5.52 -17.78
C PRO A 94 -13.53 -4.91 -17.12
N TRP A 95 -13.89 -5.32 -15.91
CA TRP A 95 -15.07 -4.82 -15.19
C TRP A 95 -15.07 -3.27 -15.05
N PRO A 96 -16.23 -2.60 -15.17
CA PRO A 96 -16.33 -1.14 -15.13
C PRO A 96 -16.35 -0.64 -13.67
N VAL A 97 -15.30 -0.96 -12.93
CA VAL A 97 -15.10 -0.60 -11.52
C VAL A 97 -13.62 -0.29 -11.29
N LEU A 98 -13.32 0.52 -10.27
CA LEU A 98 -11.96 0.95 -9.93
C LEU A 98 -11.02 -0.21 -9.61
N ASP A 99 -11.50 -1.16 -8.81
CA ASP A 99 -10.76 -2.35 -8.40
C ASP A 99 -11.40 -3.60 -8.98
N THR A 100 -10.56 -4.51 -9.49
CA THR A 100 -11.03 -5.76 -10.07
C THR A 100 -11.84 -6.55 -9.02
N PRO A 101 -13.12 -6.83 -9.28
CA PRO A 101 -13.97 -7.57 -8.36
C PRO A 101 -13.50 -9.02 -8.25
N ARG A 102 -13.78 -9.65 -7.10
CA ARG A 102 -13.54 -11.10 -6.92
C ARG A 102 -14.77 -11.93 -7.26
N SER A 103 -15.94 -11.31 -7.22
CA SER A 103 -17.23 -11.92 -7.51
C SER A 103 -18.22 -10.93 -8.13
N ALA A 104 -19.29 -11.44 -8.73
CA ALA A 104 -20.36 -10.60 -9.26
C ALA A 104 -21.05 -9.74 -8.18
N ALA A 105 -21.01 -10.16 -6.91
CA ALA A 105 -21.57 -9.40 -5.79
C ALA A 105 -20.78 -8.14 -5.44
N ASP A 106 -19.48 -8.10 -5.78
CA ASP A 106 -18.64 -6.91 -5.58
C ASP A 106 -18.94 -5.81 -6.61
N ILE A 107 -19.71 -6.12 -7.66
CA ILE A 107 -20.14 -5.18 -8.70
C ILE A 107 -21.40 -4.47 -8.23
N THR A 108 -21.23 -3.32 -7.57
CA THR A 108 -22.33 -2.52 -7.03
C THR A 108 -22.73 -1.39 -7.96
N HIS A 109 -23.98 -0.93 -7.84
CA HIS A 109 -24.48 0.24 -8.57
C HIS A 109 -23.58 1.46 -8.35
N GLU A 110 -23.20 1.74 -7.09
CA GLU A 110 -22.36 2.88 -6.75
C GLU A 110 -20.97 2.80 -7.40
N ALA A 111 -20.33 1.62 -7.39
CA ALA A 111 -19.01 1.43 -7.99
C ALA A 111 -19.05 1.64 -9.51
N VAL A 112 -20.06 1.08 -10.19
CA VAL A 112 -20.25 1.24 -11.64
C VAL A 112 -20.61 2.68 -12.00
N ALA A 113 -21.51 3.32 -11.26
CA ALA A 113 -21.89 4.71 -11.48
C ALA A 113 -20.69 5.64 -11.34
N LYS A 114 -19.96 5.51 -10.22
CA LYS A 114 -18.75 6.30 -9.96
C LYS A 114 -17.70 6.09 -11.06
N PHE A 115 -17.55 4.86 -11.55
CA PHE A 115 -16.60 4.56 -12.62
C PHE A 115 -17.05 5.11 -13.97
N VAL A 116 -18.27 4.83 -14.43
CA VAL A 116 -18.74 5.18 -15.78
C VAL A 116 -19.06 6.67 -15.94
N LEU A 117 -19.55 7.32 -14.89
CA LEU A 117 -19.94 8.73 -14.92
C LEU A 117 -18.82 9.69 -14.52
N SER A 118 -17.65 9.19 -14.10
CA SER A 118 -16.57 10.07 -13.63
C SER A 118 -16.14 11.09 -14.71
N PRO A 119 -16.02 12.39 -14.37
CA PRO A 119 -15.52 13.41 -15.29
C PRO A 119 -14.02 13.27 -15.62
N GLU A 120 -13.29 12.45 -14.85
CA GLU A 120 -11.85 12.21 -15.07
C GLU A 120 -11.55 11.44 -16.36
N HIS A 121 -12.58 10.88 -17.02
CA HIS A 121 -12.47 10.31 -18.35
C HIS A 121 -13.62 10.77 -19.23
N SER A 122 -13.36 10.81 -20.55
CA SER A 122 -14.39 11.09 -21.56
C SER A 122 -15.17 12.39 -21.29
N GLY A 123 -14.50 13.42 -20.75
CA GLY A 123 -15.09 14.70 -20.32
C GLY A 123 -15.94 15.40 -21.39
N GLU A 124 -15.67 15.14 -22.67
CA GLU A 124 -16.36 15.69 -23.83
C GLU A 124 -17.77 15.08 -24.06
N LEU A 125 -18.06 13.92 -23.46
CA LEU A 125 -19.34 13.22 -23.63
C LEU A 125 -20.28 13.50 -22.47
N SER A 126 -21.58 13.59 -22.77
CA SER A 126 -22.63 13.60 -21.75
C SER A 126 -22.61 12.30 -20.93
N GLU A 127 -23.06 12.38 -19.68
CA GLU A 127 -23.21 11.22 -18.80
C GLU A 127 -24.05 10.11 -19.48
N ARG A 128 -25.16 10.50 -20.10
CA ARG A 128 -26.04 9.61 -20.86
C ARG A 128 -25.30 8.89 -22.01
N ASP A 129 -24.45 9.59 -22.75
CA ASP A 129 -23.70 8.99 -23.87
C ASP A 129 -22.58 8.06 -23.40
N ARG A 130 -21.98 8.34 -22.23
CA ARG A 130 -21.00 7.42 -21.59
C ARG A 130 -21.69 6.11 -21.22
N VAL A 131 -22.87 6.17 -20.61
CA VAL A 131 -23.66 4.97 -20.26
C VAL A 131 -24.06 4.19 -21.51
N LYS A 132 -24.55 4.85 -22.57
CA LYS A 132 -24.86 4.16 -23.85
C LYS A 132 -23.64 3.46 -24.45
N LYS A 133 -22.47 4.11 -24.46
CA LYS A 133 -21.22 3.50 -24.94
C LYS A 133 -20.78 2.30 -24.10
N ALA A 134 -21.04 2.31 -22.80
CA ALA A 134 -20.79 1.18 -21.92
C ALA A 134 -21.79 0.03 -22.19
N LEU A 135 -23.09 0.34 -22.33
CA LEU A 135 -24.14 -0.64 -22.66
C LEU A 135 -23.86 -1.37 -23.97
N LEU A 136 -23.43 -0.66 -25.01
CA LEU A 136 -23.08 -1.28 -26.28
C LEU A 136 -21.98 -2.34 -26.15
N ARG A 137 -21.06 -2.19 -25.18
CA ARG A 137 -19.98 -3.16 -24.92
C ARG A 137 -20.41 -4.30 -24.01
N TRP A 138 -21.19 -3.99 -22.98
CA TRP A 138 -21.62 -4.93 -21.95
C TRP A 138 -22.94 -5.65 -22.24
N HIS A 139 -23.59 -5.34 -23.37
CA HIS A 139 -24.78 -6.06 -23.78
C HIS A 139 -24.49 -7.56 -23.94
N PRO A 140 -25.33 -8.46 -23.38
CA PRO A 140 -25.07 -9.90 -23.37
C PRO A 140 -24.87 -10.50 -24.76
N ASP A 141 -25.56 -9.99 -25.78
CA ASP A 141 -25.37 -10.40 -27.18
C ASP A 141 -23.94 -10.14 -27.67
N ARG A 142 -23.43 -8.91 -27.48
CA ARG A 142 -22.07 -8.55 -27.90
C ARG A 142 -21.02 -9.25 -27.06
N PHE A 143 -21.25 -9.35 -25.75
CA PHE A 143 -20.30 -9.99 -24.84
C PHE A 143 -20.25 -11.52 -25.04
N GLY A 144 -21.31 -12.12 -25.57
CA GLY A 144 -21.41 -13.56 -25.85
C GLY A 144 -20.25 -14.09 -26.68
N ARG A 145 -19.69 -13.28 -27.59
CA ARG A 145 -18.51 -13.65 -28.38
C ARG A 145 -17.26 -13.97 -27.54
N PHE A 146 -17.15 -13.37 -26.35
CA PHE A 146 -16.02 -13.60 -25.44
C PHE A 146 -16.26 -14.77 -24.50
N LEU A 147 -17.51 -15.17 -24.26
CA LEU A 147 -17.84 -16.28 -23.36
C LEU A 147 -17.23 -17.62 -23.81
N GLY A 148 -17.03 -17.80 -25.12
CA GLY A 148 -16.33 -18.97 -25.67
C GLY A 148 -14.86 -19.07 -25.26
N ARG A 149 -14.25 -17.95 -24.83
CA ARG A 149 -12.85 -17.87 -24.39
C ARG A 149 -12.69 -17.89 -22.87
N VAL A 150 -13.79 -17.82 -22.13
CA VAL A 150 -13.78 -17.86 -20.67
C VAL A 150 -13.55 -19.28 -20.20
N ASP A 151 -12.67 -19.42 -19.21
CA ASP A 151 -12.42 -20.69 -18.56
C ASP A 151 -13.72 -21.30 -18.02
N GLY A 152 -13.89 -22.62 -18.18
CA GLY A 152 -15.13 -23.30 -17.81
C GLY A 152 -15.52 -23.09 -16.34
N ALA A 153 -14.53 -22.99 -15.43
CA ALA A 153 -14.76 -22.76 -14.01
C ALA A 153 -15.25 -21.32 -13.70
N ASP A 154 -14.95 -20.37 -14.57
CA ASP A 154 -15.29 -18.95 -14.41
C ASP A 154 -16.50 -18.53 -15.23
N ARG A 155 -16.91 -19.33 -16.21
CA ARG A 155 -17.97 -18.99 -17.16
C ARG A 155 -19.25 -18.53 -16.49
N MET A 156 -19.77 -19.32 -15.54
CA MET A 156 -21.00 -18.97 -14.81
C MET A 156 -20.84 -17.66 -14.01
N ARG A 157 -19.66 -17.43 -13.43
CA ARG A 157 -19.38 -16.20 -12.67
C ARG A 157 -19.32 -14.98 -13.57
N VAL A 158 -18.69 -15.12 -14.74
CA VAL A 158 -18.59 -14.05 -15.74
C VAL A 158 -19.96 -13.73 -16.33
N GLU A 159 -20.75 -14.74 -16.71
CA GLU A 159 -22.11 -14.56 -17.23
C GLU A 159 -23.00 -13.82 -16.21
N ALA A 160 -22.97 -14.23 -14.93
CA ALA A 160 -23.68 -13.54 -13.86
C ALA A 160 -23.21 -12.08 -13.70
N GLY A 161 -21.89 -11.84 -13.71
CA GLY A 161 -21.33 -10.49 -13.62
C GLY A 161 -21.72 -9.59 -14.78
N VAL A 162 -21.69 -10.11 -16.02
CA VAL A 162 -22.12 -9.38 -17.23
C VAL A 162 -23.59 -9.00 -17.12
N GLY A 163 -24.45 -9.93 -16.68
CA GLY A 163 -25.87 -9.66 -16.45
C GLY A 163 -26.10 -8.56 -15.42
N VAL A 164 -25.34 -8.57 -14.31
CA VAL A 164 -25.39 -7.52 -13.28
C VAL A 164 -24.97 -6.17 -13.88
N VAL A 165 -23.83 -6.10 -14.58
CA VAL A 165 -23.34 -4.86 -15.18
C VAL A 165 -24.35 -4.30 -16.19
N ALA A 166 -24.88 -5.13 -17.09
CA ALA A 166 -25.86 -4.70 -18.08
C ALA A 166 -27.13 -4.12 -17.43
N ARG A 167 -27.63 -4.77 -16.36
CA ARG A 167 -28.77 -4.26 -15.59
C ARG A 167 -28.47 -2.91 -14.95
N LEU A 168 -27.33 -2.79 -14.25
CA LEU A 168 -26.93 -1.56 -13.58
C LEU A 168 -26.75 -0.40 -14.58
N LEU A 169 -26.19 -0.66 -15.75
CA LEU A 169 -26.04 0.36 -16.79
C LEU A 169 -27.40 0.80 -17.37
N ASN A 170 -28.38 -0.10 -17.49
CA ASN A 170 -29.74 0.27 -17.90
C ASN A 170 -30.41 1.15 -16.84
N GLU A 171 -30.28 0.80 -15.55
CA GLU A 171 -30.79 1.63 -14.44
C GLU A 171 -30.16 3.03 -14.42
N LEU A 172 -28.87 3.14 -14.76
CA LEU A 172 -28.20 4.43 -14.90
C LEU A 172 -28.72 5.23 -16.10
N LEU A 173 -29.02 4.56 -17.22
CA LEU A 173 -29.56 5.21 -18.41
C LEU A 173 -30.98 5.74 -18.20
N GLU A 174 -31.80 5.04 -17.42
CA GLU A 174 -33.16 5.47 -17.07
C GLU A 174 -33.17 6.71 -16.17
N LYS A 175 -32.13 6.89 -15.36
CA LYS A 175 -31.98 8.01 -14.41
C LYS A 175 -31.23 9.23 -14.97
N ALA A 176 -30.60 9.11 -16.14
CA ALA A 176 -29.75 10.12 -16.78
C ALA A 176 -30.45 10.87 -17.93
#